data_AF-A0A522JDY7-F1
#
_entry.id   AF-A0A522JDY7-F1
#
_cell.length_a   1.000
_cell.length_b   1.000
_cell.length_c   1.000
_cell.angle_alpha   90.00
_cell.angle_beta   90.00
_cell.angle_gamma   90.00
#
_symmetry.space_group_name_H-M   'P 1'
#
loop_
_entity.id
_entity.type
_entity.pdbx_description
1 polymer ?
#
loop_
_entity_poly.entity_id
_entity_poly.type
_entity_poly.pdbx_seq_one_letter_code
_entity_poly.pdbx_strand_id
1 'polypeptide(L)'
;MNTRRFTTTLLAAGVLAAFAATPALAQTTGTATTTTTTTSTTRESTQLTTEFTTFAGSDTNAQALVNGLRDGSAITLTETVAGTNGAPSTTTTSTFTPATGKMGYGNVKIALSLAEASLTKAGITDPTAAELEAALNGGTLVLADGTSIDLQGVLAARASGEGWGQIANSMGFKLGDVMRSPNAAGHGAEGARANTSVAQVDFGKSHMDSHPDAGDHGGRPDMAGKPDFAGKPDFAGRPNLPERPQIPDHPSHAGRPGG
;
A
#
# COMPACT_ATOMS: atom_id res chain seq x y z
N MET A 1 62.76 16.68 5.13
CA MET A 1 61.32 16.38 5.04
C MET A 1 60.55 17.66 5.25
N ASN A 2 60.01 18.22 4.19
CA ASN A 2 59.05 19.32 4.26
C ASN A 2 58.15 19.28 3.02
N THR A 3 56.87 19.47 3.30
CA THR A 3 55.63 19.52 2.52
C THR A 3 55.72 20.04 1.08
N ARG A 4 54.86 19.49 0.20
CA ARG A 4 53.95 20.20 -0.76
C ARG A 4 53.56 19.28 -1.92
N ARG A 5 52.26 19.23 -2.28
CA ARG A 5 51.65 19.58 -3.60
C ARG A 5 50.15 19.83 -3.37
N PHE A 6 49.66 21.08 -3.44
CA PHE A 6 49.04 21.77 -4.59
C PHE A 6 47.82 20.98 -5.13
N THR A 7 46.62 21.56 -5.28
CA THR A 7 46.37 22.63 -6.25
C THR A 7 45.06 23.36 -5.97
N THR A 8 45.14 24.69 -5.95
CA THR A 8 44.07 25.69 -5.95
C THR A 8 43.74 26.06 -7.39
N THR A 9 42.47 26.33 -7.73
CA THR A 9 42.15 27.15 -8.90
C THR A 9 41.03 28.14 -8.54
N LEU A 10 41.46 29.40 -8.46
CA LEU A 10 40.72 30.68 -8.48
C LEU A 10 39.86 30.81 -9.77
N LEU A 11 38.95 31.77 -10.04
CA LEU A 11 38.90 33.21 -9.75
C LEU A 11 37.59 33.82 -10.35
N ALA A 12 37.28 35.06 -9.95
CA ALA A 12 36.51 36.14 -10.63
C ALA A 12 35.00 36.22 -10.30
N ALA A 13 34.45 37.18 -9.53
CA ALA A 13 34.60 38.63 -9.32
C ALA A 13 33.64 39.51 -10.13
N GLY A 14 32.74 40.21 -9.41
CA GLY A 14 32.30 41.59 -9.70
C GLY A 14 30.92 41.80 -10.33
N VAL A 15 30.01 42.47 -9.61
CA VAL A 15 29.57 43.88 -9.84
C VAL A 15 28.31 44.18 -9.00
N LEU A 16 28.38 45.28 -8.24
CA LEU A 16 27.30 45.93 -7.50
C LEU A 16 26.36 46.70 -8.44
N ALA A 17 25.05 46.54 -8.29
CA ALA A 17 24.04 47.46 -8.82
C ALA A 17 22.99 47.75 -7.75
N ALA A 18 22.94 49.02 -7.33
CA ALA A 18 21.91 49.56 -6.45
C ALA A 18 20.61 49.80 -7.24
N PHE A 19 19.47 49.38 -6.71
CA PHE A 19 18.15 49.75 -7.23
C PHE A 19 17.25 50.22 -6.08
N ALA A 20 16.81 51.47 -6.19
CA ALA A 20 15.78 52.07 -5.35
C ALA A 20 14.39 51.63 -5.85
N ALA A 21 13.46 51.33 -4.94
CA ALA A 21 12.03 51.34 -5.25
C ALA A 21 11.20 51.61 -3.98
N THR A 22 10.36 52.64 -4.07
CA THR A 22 9.33 53.13 -3.14
C THR A 22 8.14 52.15 -3.00
N PRO A 23 7.25 52.33 -1.99
CA PRO A 23 6.17 51.39 -1.71
C PRO A 23 4.98 51.60 -2.67
N ALA A 24 4.37 50.50 -3.13
CA ALA A 24 3.11 50.52 -3.86
C ALA A 24 2.12 49.52 -3.22
N LEU A 25 0.99 50.05 -2.77
CA LEU A 25 -0.18 49.29 -2.31
C LEU A 25 -0.97 48.74 -3.51
N ALA A 26 -1.49 47.53 -3.31
CA ALA A 26 -2.65 46.90 -3.95
C ALA A 26 -2.57 46.52 -5.45
N GLN A 27 -2.48 45.21 -5.71
CA GLN A 27 -3.43 44.54 -6.61
C GLN A 27 -3.43 43.03 -6.37
N THR A 28 -4.65 42.50 -6.23
CA THR A 28 -4.99 41.10 -6.03
C THR A 28 -4.63 40.27 -7.26
N THR A 29 -3.86 39.21 -7.08
CA THR A 29 -3.94 38.02 -7.93
C THR A 29 -3.91 36.83 -6.98
N GLY A 30 -5.09 36.23 -6.79
CA GLY A 30 -5.23 35.00 -6.03
C GLY A 30 -4.40 33.90 -6.68
N THR A 31 -3.23 33.62 -6.13
CA THR A 31 -2.56 32.33 -6.32
C THR A 31 -3.20 31.36 -5.33
N ALA A 32 -4.43 30.95 -5.61
CA ALA A 32 -5.00 29.77 -4.99
C ALA A 32 -4.61 28.59 -5.87
N THR A 33 -3.64 27.75 -5.48
CA THR A 33 -3.59 26.31 -5.86
C THR A 33 -2.62 25.45 -5.02
N THR A 34 -1.57 25.94 -4.35
CA THR A 34 -0.58 25.00 -3.74
C THR A 34 -0.77 24.72 -2.23
N THR A 35 -1.52 25.53 -1.47
CA THR A 35 -1.60 25.36 0.00
C THR A 35 -2.64 24.33 0.45
N THR A 36 -3.74 24.15 -0.31
CA THR A 36 -4.84 23.27 0.08
C THR A 36 -4.46 21.79 -0.02
N THR A 37 -3.72 21.40 -1.07
CA THR A 37 -3.33 20.00 -1.31
C THR A 37 -2.39 19.48 -0.22
N THR A 38 -1.34 20.23 0.12
CA THR A 38 -0.39 19.84 1.18
C THR A 38 -1.07 19.74 2.54
N THR A 39 -1.99 20.66 2.85
CA THR A 39 -2.74 20.64 4.12
C THR A 39 -3.66 19.41 4.21
N SER A 40 -4.33 19.05 3.11
CA SER A 40 -5.17 17.85 3.06
C SER A 40 -4.35 16.56 3.19
N THR A 41 -3.20 16.45 2.51
CA THR A 41 -2.35 15.25 2.60
C THR A 41 -1.74 15.07 3.98
N THR A 42 -1.37 16.17 4.65
CA THR A 42 -0.88 16.12 6.03
C THR A 42 -1.98 15.70 6.99
N ARG A 43 -3.20 16.21 6.80
CA ARG A 43 -4.35 15.82 7.64
C ARG A 43 -4.64 14.32 7.57
N GLU A 44 -4.70 13.76 6.36
CA GLU A 44 -4.96 12.33 6.15
C GLU A 44 -3.82 11.46 6.74
N SER A 45 -2.56 11.87 6.54
CA SER A 45 -1.39 11.18 7.14
C SER A 45 -1.46 11.15 8.67
N THR A 46 -1.75 12.30 9.30
CA THR A 46 -1.90 12.39 10.75
C THR A 46 -3.04 11.52 11.24
N GLN A 47 -4.18 11.54 10.55
CA GLN A 47 -5.35 10.74 10.94
C GLN A 47 -5.03 9.25 10.91
N LEU A 48 -4.40 8.75 9.83
CA LEU A 48 -4.03 7.35 9.73
C LEU A 48 -2.98 6.95 10.75
N THR A 49 -2.00 7.82 11.00
CA THR A 49 -1.00 7.56 12.05
C THR A 49 -1.69 7.36 13.39
N THR A 50 -2.61 8.25 13.79
CA THR A 50 -3.35 8.13 15.04
C THR A 50 -4.25 6.89 15.10
N GLU A 51 -4.90 6.52 14.00
CA GLU A 51 -5.79 5.35 13.93
C GLU A 51 -5.00 4.04 14.11
N PHE A 52 -3.80 3.96 13.55
CA PHE A 52 -2.96 2.75 13.59
C PHE A 52 -1.85 2.78 14.64
N THR A 53 -1.79 3.79 15.53
CA THR A 53 -0.77 3.86 16.61
C THR A 53 -0.79 2.60 17.48
N THR A 54 -1.97 2.17 17.94
CA THR A 54 -2.10 0.96 18.78
C THR A 54 -1.69 -0.29 18.00
N PHE A 55 -2.13 -0.39 16.75
CA PHE A 55 -1.81 -1.52 15.88
C PHE A 55 -0.30 -1.64 15.56
N ALA A 56 0.38 -0.51 15.39
CA ALA A 56 1.82 -0.46 15.10
C ALA A 56 2.70 -0.52 16.37
N GLY A 57 2.08 -0.50 17.56
CA GLY A 57 2.74 -0.45 18.86
C GLY A 57 3.33 0.91 19.26
N SER A 58 3.46 1.88 18.33
CA SER A 58 3.90 3.25 18.63
C SER A 58 3.57 4.25 17.52
N ASP A 59 3.58 5.55 17.85
CA ASP A 59 3.36 6.63 16.86
C ASP A 59 4.47 6.65 15.79
N THR A 60 5.71 6.36 16.17
CA THR A 60 6.84 6.29 15.24
C THR A 60 6.68 5.15 14.25
N ASN A 61 6.26 3.98 14.71
CA ASN A 61 5.99 2.83 13.85
C ASN A 61 4.79 3.08 12.94
N ALA A 62 3.70 3.66 13.45
CA ALA A 62 2.54 4.00 12.64
C ALA A 62 2.89 5.01 11.55
N GLN A 63 3.70 6.02 11.87
CA GLN A 63 4.17 6.98 10.87
C GLN A 63 5.07 6.31 9.83
N ALA A 64 5.97 5.41 10.25
CA ALA A 64 6.81 4.64 9.34
C ALA A 64 5.98 3.76 8.38
N LEU A 65 4.94 3.08 8.88
CA LEU A 65 4.01 2.30 8.07
C LEU A 65 3.29 3.19 7.05
N VAL A 66 2.67 4.28 7.49
CA VAL A 66 1.88 5.15 6.62
C VAL A 66 2.76 5.77 5.54
N ASN A 67 3.93 6.30 5.89
CA ASN A 67 4.85 6.93 4.93
C ASN A 67 5.48 5.90 3.99
N GLY A 68 5.95 4.76 4.52
CA GLY A 68 6.56 3.72 3.70
C GLY A 68 5.57 3.11 2.70
N LEU A 69 4.31 2.87 3.10
CA LEU A 69 3.26 2.45 2.16
C LEU A 69 2.89 3.55 1.15
N ARG A 70 2.82 4.81 1.60
CA ARG A 70 2.51 5.95 0.73
C ARG A 70 3.52 6.09 -0.41
N ASP A 71 4.79 5.97 -0.07
CA ASP A 71 5.91 6.22 -0.98
C ASP A 71 6.43 4.94 -1.65
N GLY A 72 6.03 3.77 -1.15
CA GLY A 72 6.56 2.46 -1.57
C GLY A 72 8.02 2.27 -1.14
N SER A 73 8.38 2.80 0.03
CA SER A 73 9.74 2.76 0.59
C SER A 73 9.85 1.73 1.71
N ALA A 74 11.07 1.34 2.06
CA ALA A 74 11.32 0.45 3.18
C ALA A 74 10.74 1.01 4.47
N ILE A 75 10.04 0.16 5.22
CA ILE A 75 9.42 0.45 6.51
C ILE A 75 10.29 -0.20 7.57
N THR A 76 10.72 0.60 8.55
CA THR A 76 11.46 0.12 9.71
C THR A 76 10.60 0.26 10.95
N LEU A 77 10.29 -0.86 11.60
CA LEU A 77 9.54 -0.91 12.84
C LEU A 77 10.49 -1.24 13.99
N THR A 78 10.35 -0.50 15.09
CA THR A 78 11.14 -0.71 16.29
C THR A 78 10.21 -1.07 17.44
N GLU A 79 10.51 -2.18 18.09
CA GLU A 79 9.78 -2.66 19.25
C GLU A 79 10.72 -2.65 20.43
N THR A 80 10.26 -2.10 21.55
CA THR A 80 11.03 -2.09 22.78
C THR A 80 10.19 -2.73 23.87
N VAL A 81 10.58 -3.92 24.28
CA VAL A 81 9.98 -4.62 25.41
C VAL A 81 10.75 -4.23 26.66
N ALA A 82 10.08 -3.55 27.59
CA ALA A 82 10.67 -3.20 28.87
C ALA A 82 10.97 -4.48 29.68
N GLY A 83 12.21 -4.59 30.17
CA GLY A 83 12.55 -5.68 31.06
C GLY A 83 11.84 -5.54 32.41
N THR A 84 11.29 -6.64 32.92
CA THR A 84 10.75 -6.69 34.29
C THR A 84 11.84 -7.02 35.31
N ASN A 85 11.67 -6.58 36.56
CA ASN A 85 12.58 -6.87 37.69
C ASN A 85 14.05 -6.47 37.47
N GLY A 86 14.29 -5.32 36.84
CA GLY A 86 15.65 -4.79 36.62
C GLY A 86 16.40 -5.46 35.47
N ALA A 87 15.74 -6.33 34.69
CA ALA A 87 16.27 -6.80 33.42
C ALA A 87 16.36 -5.64 32.40
N PRO A 88 17.36 -5.66 31.50
CA PRO A 88 17.46 -4.64 30.45
C PRO A 88 16.28 -4.73 29.49
N SER A 89 15.83 -3.58 28.98
CA SER A 89 14.88 -3.55 27.86
C SER A 89 15.50 -4.19 26.63
N THR A 90 14.70 -4.98 25.90
CA THR A 90 15.11 -5.57 24.64
C THR A 90 14.49 -4.78 23.50
N THR A 91 15.34 -4.29 22.60
CA THR A 91 14.89 -3.59 21.39
C THR A 91 15.11 -4.47 20.18
N THR A 92 14.04 -4.70 19.43
CA THR A 92 14.04 -5.45 18.17
C THR A 92 13.68 -4.50 17.04
N THR A 93 14.41 -4.57 15.93
CA THR A 93 14.14 -3.78 14.74
C THR A 93 13.87 -4.72 13.58
N SER A 94 12.75 -4.54 12.89
CA SER A 94 12.48 -5.20 11.61
C SER A 94 12.40 -4.16 10.50
N THR A 95 12.93 -4.49 9.32
CA THR A 95 12.85 -3.64 8.14
C THR A 95 12.34 -4.47 6.97
N PHE A 96 11.27 -4.01 6.33
CA PHE A 96 10.69 -4.66 5.17
C PHE A 96 10.26 -3.67 4.11
N THR A 97 10.21 -4.11 2.86
CA THR A 97 9.73 -3.30 1.74
C THR A 97 8.33 -3.76 1.35
N PRO A 98 7.35 -2.86 1.22
CA PRO A 98 6.03 -3.19 0.68
C PRO A 98 6.14 -3.93 -0.66
N ALA A 99 5.43 -5.05 -0.81
CA ALA A 99 5.36 -5.77 -2.10
C ALA A 99 4.73 -4.93 -3.22
N THR A 100 3.95 -3.91 -2.85
CA THR A 100 3.36 -2.93 -3.76
C THR A 100 4.25 -1.70 -3.96
N GLY A 101 4.09 -1.01 -5.09
CA GLY A 101 4.61 0.35 -5.23
C GLY A 101 3.83 1.40 -4.42
N LYS A 102 4.13 2.69 -4.67
CA LYS A 102 3.44 3.83 -4.05
C LYS A 102 1.92 3.69 -4.12
N MET A 103 1.23 3.96 -3.03
CA MET A 103 -0.24 3.95 -2.98
C MET A 103 -0.80 5.22 -2.31
N GLY A 104 -2.05 5.57 -2.61
CA GLY A 104 -2.71 6.71 -1.98
C GLY A 104 -3.20 6.40 -0.56
N TYR A 105 -3.43 7.42 0.27
CA TYR A 105 -3.84 7.24 1.68
C TYR A 105 -5.08 6.36 1.88
N GLY A 106 -6.06 6.41 0.98
CA GLY A 106 -7.22 5.49 1.04
C GLY A 106 -6.83 4.02 0.86
N ASN A 107 -5.87 3.73 -0.03
CA ASN A 107 -5.33 2.38 -0.20
C ASN A 107 -4.46 1.95 1.00
N VAL A 108 -3.69 2.89 1.57
CA VAL A 108 -2.93 2.65 2.80
C VAL A 108 -3.87 2.24 3.92
N LYS A 109 -4.96 2.99 4.12
CA LYS A 109 -6.00 2.66 5.10
C LYS A 109 -6.55 1.26 4.89
N ILE A 110 -6.97 0.94 3.66
CA ILE A 110 -7.54 -0.38 3.36
C ILE A 110 -6.55 -1.50 3.64
N ALA A 111 -5.29 -1.32 3.24
CA ALA A 111 -4.24 -2.30 3.46
C ALA A 111 -4.02 -2.56 4.96
N LEU A 112 -3.86 -1.50 5.75
CA LEU A 112 -3.62 -1.59 7.19
C LEU A 112 -4.83 -2.18 7.93
N SER A 113 -6.05 -1.77 7.60
CA SER A 113 -7.27 -2.33 8.20
C SER A 113 -7.46 -3.81 7.87
N LEU A 114 -7.13 -4.25 6.65
CA LEU A 114 -7.20 -5.66 6.28
C LEU A 114 -6.12 -6.49 6.98
N ALA A 115 -4.90 -5.95 7.09
CA ALA A 115 -3.81 -6.59 7.82
C ALA A 115 -4.18 -6.74 9.30
N GLU A 116 -4.71 -5.68 9.92
CA GLU A 116 -5.22 -5.71 11.29
C GLU A 116 -6.31 -6.77 11.46
N ALA A 117 -7.34 -6.78 10.61
CA ALA A 117 -8.39 -7.78 10.68
C ALA A 117 -7.86 -9.21 10.53
N SER A 118 -6.86 -9.43 9.67
CA SER A 118 -6.23 -10.76 9.47
C SER A 118 -5.48 -11.25 10.71
N LEU A 119 -4.79 -10.35 11.41
CA LEU A 119 -4.06 -10.65 12.65
C LEU A 119 -5.04 -10.88 13.81
N THR A 120 -6.07 -10.04 13.92
CA THR A 120 -7.13 -10.23 14.92
C THR A 120 -7.86 -11.56 14.71
N LYS A 121 -8.11 -11.96 13.46
CA LYS A 121 -8.66 -13.29 13.14
C LYS A 121 -7.73 -14.42 13.58
N ALA A 122 -6.42 -14.25 13.43
CA ALA A 122 -5.43 -15.19 13.97
C ALA A 122 -5.35 -15.18 15.51
N GLY A 123 -6.05 -14.27 16.19
CA GLY A 123 -6.07 -14.12 17.64
C GLY A 123 -4.94 -13.26 18.19
N ILE A 124 -4.29 -12.46 17.33
CA ILE A 124 -3.19 -11.56 17.65
C ILE A 124 -3.77 -10.14 17.75
N THR A 125 -3.82 -9.60 18.97
CA THR A 125 -4.35 -8.24 19.25
C THR A 125 -3.26 -7.20 19.40
N ASP A 126 -2.04 -7.63 19.76
CA ASP A 126 -0.86 -6.79 19.92
C ASP A 126 0.25 -7.37 19.03
N PRO A 127 0.24 -7.07 17.73
CA PRO A 127 1.14 -7.71 16.79
C PRO A 127 2.57 -7.18 16.92
N THR A 128 3.52 -8.10 16.81
CA THR A 128 4.95 -7.82 16.68
C THR A 128 5.29 -7.32 15.27
N ALA A 129 6.46 -6.71 15.12
CA ALA A 129 6.94 -6.18 13.84
C ALA A 129 7.04 -7.25 12.76
N ALA A 130 7.38 -8.49 13.14
CA ALA A 130 7.44 -9.62 12.22
C ALA A 130 6.04 -10.10 11.81
N GLU A 131 5.07 -10.10 12.73
CA GLU A 131 3.67 -10.44 12.41
C GLU A 131 3.03 -9.37 11.52
N LEU A 132 3.34 -8.09 11.74
CA LEU A 132 2.92 -6.99 10.87
C LEU A 132 3.47 -7.17 9.45
N GLU A 133 4.74 -7.52 9.32
CA GLU A 133 5.35 -7.83 8.02
C GLU A 133 4.64 -9.02 7.35
N ALA A 134 4.36 -10.09 8.08
CA ALA A 134 3.67 -11.26 7.51
C ALA A 134 2.22 -10.95 7.10
N ALA A 135 1.49 -10.13 7.84
CA ALA A 135 0.14 -9.72 7.46
C ALA A 135 0.13 -8.82 6.22
N LEU A 136 1.18 -8.01 6.04
CA LEU A 136 1.31 -7.08 4.93
C LEU A 136 1.89 -7.75 3.69
N ASN A 137 3.08 -8.33 3.77
CA ASN A 137 3.81 -8.91 2.64
C ASN A 137 3.59 -10.40 2.45
N GLY A 138 2.98 -11.07 3.42
CA GLY A 138 2.81 -12.52 3.42
C GLY A 138 3.89 -13.21 4.26
N GLY A 139 3.58 -14.41 4.72
CA GLY A 139 4.46 -15.20 5.56
C GLY A 139 3.69 -16.28 6.30
N THR A 140 4.41 -17.21 6.90
CA THR A 140 3.83 -18.28 7.72
C THR A 140 4.02 -17.95 9.20
N LEU A 141 2.93 -17.84 9.95
CA LEU A 141 2.96 -17.74 11.40
C LEU A 141 3.01 -19.14 12.00
N VAL A 142 4.02 -19.42 12.82
CA VAL A 142 4.10 -20.65 13.62
C VAL A 142 3.68 -20.32 15.04
N LEU A 143 2.52 -20.85 15.44
CA LEU A 143 1.96 -20.64 16.77
C LEU A 143 2.75 -21.41 17.84
N ALA A 144 2.59 -20.98 19.09
CA ALA A 144 3.17 -21.66 20.24
C ALA A 144 2.69 -23.12 20.42
N ASP A 145 1.53 -23.47 19.85
CA ASP A 145 1.01 -24.85 19.83
C ASP A 145 1.61 -25.72 18.72
N GLY A 146 2.49 -25.16 17.89
CA GLY A 146 3.11 -25.83 16.74
C GLY A 146 2.29 -25.78 15.45
N THR A 147 1.11 -25.18 15.45
CA THR A 147 0.28 -24.99 14.25
C THR A 147 0.85 -23.88 13.37
N SER A 148 0.85 -24.08 12.05
CA SER A 148 1.23 -23.05 11.09
C SER A 148 0.00 -22.40 10.42
N ILE A 149 0.01 -21.08 10.29
CA ILE A 149 -0.98 -20.28 9.56
C ILE A 149 -0.26 -19.58 8.42
N ASP A 150 -0.61 -19.90 7.18
CA ASP A 150 -0.14 -19.16 6.02
C ASP A 150 -0.93 -17.86 5.88
N LEU A 151 -0.23 -16.74 5.88
CA LEU A 151 -0.75 -15.43 5.55
C LEU A 151 -0.34 -15.11 4.12
N GLN A 152 -1.34 -14.92 3.26
CA GLN A 152 -1.13 -14.53 1.87
C GLN A 152 -0.45 -13.15 1.74
N GLY A 153 -0.67 -12.26 2.72
CA GLY A 153 -0.18 -10.88 2.70
C GLY A 153 -1.08 -9.96 1.88
N VAL A 154 -1.58 -8.91 2.52
CA VAL A 154 -2.51 -7.96 1.89
C VAL A 154 -1.85 -7.19 0.73
N LEU A 155 -0.59 -6.79 0.89
CA LEU A 155 0.20 -6.11 -0.12
C LEU A 155 0.64 -7.07 -1.22
N ALA A 156 0.98 -8.32 -0.89
CA ALA A 156 1.31 -9.32 -1.90
C ALA A 156 0.11 -9.65 -2.79
N ALA A 157 -1.07 -9.87 -2.22
CA ALA A 157 -2.32 -10.06 -2.97
C ALA A 157 -2.69 -8.80 -3.80
N ARG A 158 -2.39 -7.61 -3.28
CA ARG A 158 -2.58 -6.38 -4.07
C ARG A 158 -1.60 -6.28 -5.24
N ALA A 159 -0.35 -6.72 -5.04
CA ALA A 159 0.68 -6.76 -6.07
C ALA A 159 0.40 -7.82 -7.14
N SER A 160 -0.26 -8.93 -6.79
CA SER A 160 -0.73 -9.95 -7.74
C SER A 160 -1.90 -9.48 -8.63
N GLY A 161 -2.45 -8.30 -8.35
CA GLY A 161 -3.52 -7.67 -9.14
C GLY A 161 -4.92 -7.79 -8.54
N GLU A 162 -5.07 -8.35 -7.33
CA GLU A 162 -6.37 -8.50 -6.70
C GLU A 162 -6.96 -7.15 -6.24
N GLY A 163 -8.28 -7.02 -6.39
CA GLY A 163 -9.06 -5.92 -5.84
C GLY A 163 -9.18 -6.03 -4.31
N TRP A 164 -9.27 -4.91 -3.61
CA TRP A 164 -9.44 -4.89 -2.14
C TRP A 164 -10.62 -5.74 -1.63
N GLY A 165 -11.73 -5.76 -2.38
CA GLY A 165 -12.87 -6.62 -2.06
C GLY A 165 -12.59 -8.10 -2.26
N GLN A 166 -11.76 -8.47 -3.25
CA GLN A 166 -11.35 -9.84 -3.49
C GLN A 166 -10.39 -10.33 -2.40
N ILE A 167 -9.41 -9.49 -2.03
CA ILE A 167 -8.47 -9.76 -0.94
C ILE A 167 -9.23 -9.94 0.38
N ALA A 168 -10.16 -9.03 0.70
CA ALA A 168 -11.00 -9.16 1.89
C ALA A 168 -11.77 -10.50 1.87
N ASN A 169 -12.40 -10.84 0.74
CA ASN A 169 -13.20 -12.04 0.61
C ASN A 169 -12.35 -13.32 0.65
N SER A 170 -11.16 -13.35 0.06
CA SER A 170 -10.25 -14.50 0.12
C SER A 170 -9.80 -14.79 1.55
N MET A 171 -9.63 -13.74 2.36
CA MET A 171 -9.34 -13.85 3.79
C MET A 171 -10.59 -14.13 4.66
N GLY A 172 -11.78 -14.19 4.07
CA GLY A 172 -13.05 -14.45 4.75
C GLY A 172 -13.68 -13.24 5.41
N PHE A 173 -13.32 -12.03 4.99
CA PHE A 173 -13.88 -10.77 5.47
C PHE A 173 -14.78 -10.09 4.44
N LYS A 174 -15.66 -9.23 4.94
CA LYS A 174 -16.37 -8.25 4.10
C LYS A 174 -15.65 -6.92 4.21
N LEU A 175 -15.24 -6.36 3.08
CA LEU A 175 -14.52 -5.08 3.06
C LEU A 175 -15.29 -3.96 3.80
N GLY A 176 -16.61 -3.92 3.70
CA GLY A 176 -17.43 -2.94 4.41
C GLY A 176 -17.33 -3.05 5.94
N ASP A 177 -17.25 -4.27 6.48
CA ASP A 177 -17.12 -4.51 7.92
C ASP A 177 -15.70 -4.16 8.38
N VAL A 178 -14.69 -4.53 7.61
CA VAL A 178 -13.28 -4.16 7.86
C VAL A 178 -13.09 -2.64 7.86
N MET A 179 -13.71 -1.94 6.92
CA MET A 179 -13.63 -0.47 6.84
C MET A 179 -14.35 0.24 7.98
N ARG A 180 -15.39 -0.38 8.56
CA ARG A 180 -16.08 0.18 9.71
C ARG A 180 -15.30 -0.08 10.99
N SER A 181 -14.80 -1.31 11.16
CA SER A 181 -14.13 -1.75 12.37
C SER A 181 -13.29 -3.00 12.07
N PRO A 182 -11.99 -2.85 11.76
CA PRO A 182 -11.13 -3.99 11.39
C PRO A 182 -11.02 -5.02 12.53
N ASN A 183 -10.85 -4.56 13.77
CA ASN A 183 -10.88 -5.41 14.96
C ASN A 183 -12.18 -6.23 15.10
N ALA A 184 -13.34 -5.58 14.92
CA ALA A 184 -14.62 -6.28 15.02
C ALA A 184 -14.81 -7.28 13.88
N ALA A 185 -14.36 -6.95 12.67
CA ALA A 185 -14.38 -7.86 11.53
C ALA A 185 -13.47 -9.09 11.76
N GLY A 186 -12.30 -8.88 12.38
CA GLY A 186 -11.38 -9.93 12.80
C GLY A 186 -12.00 -10.92 13.78
N HIS A 187 -12.58 -10.42 14.87
CA HIS A 187 -13.26 -11.26 15.87
C HIS A 187 -14.52 -11.95 15.35
N GLY A 188 -15.23 -11.33 14.41
CA GLY A 188 -16.44 -11.87 13.80
C GLY A 188 -16.19 -12.84 12.64
N ALA A 189 -14.93 -13.05 12.23
CA ALA A 189 -14.62 -13.91 11.09
C ALA A 189 -14.66 -15.39 11.45
N GLU A 190 -15.05 -16.20 10.47
CA GLU A 190 -15.04 -17.67 10.60
C GLU A 190 -13.61 -18.17 10.86
N GLY A 191 -13.45 -18.98 11.91
CA GLY A 191 -12.15 -19.49 12.35
C GLY A 191 -11.34 -18.51 13.21
N ALA A 192 -11.95 -17.41 13.69
CA ALA A 192 -11.29 -16.50 14.62
C ALA A 192 -10.82 -17.22 15.90
N ARG A 193 -9.58 -16.97 16.29
CA ARG A 193 -8.97 -17.51 17.52
C ARG A 193 -8.90 -16.41 18.58
N ALA A 194 -8.91 -16.78 19.86
CA ALA A 194 -8.73 -15.84 20.96
C ALA A 194 -7.34 -16.02 21.59
N ASN A 195 -6.64 -14.91 21.82
CA ASN A 195 -5.39 -14.83 22.59
C ASN A 195 -4.34 -15.86 22.14
N THR A 196 -3.90 -15.75 20.89
CA THR A 196 -2.91 -16.65 20.30
C THR A 196 -1.52 -16.05 20.41
N SER A 197 -0.55 -16.85 20.84
CA SER A 197 0.87 -16.47 20.86
C SER A 197 1.60 -17.12 19.68
N VAL A 198 2.32 -16.31 18.91
CA VAL A 198 3.20 -16.77 17.83
C VAL A 198 4.58 -17.05 18.40
N ALA A 199 5.12 -18.23 18.11
CA ALA A 199 6.47 -18.61 18.50
C ALA A 199 7.51 -18.15 17.49
N GLN A 200 7.16 -18.18 16.19
CA GLN A 200 8.05 -17.78 15.11
C GLN A 200 7.25 -17.31 13.90
N VAL A 201 7.78 -16.34 13.19
CA VAL A 201 7.32 -15.95 11.85
C VAL A 201 8.36 -16.44 10.84
N ASP A 202 7.91 -17.21 9.85
CA ASP A 202 8.74 -17.70 8.76
C ASP A 202 8.33 -17.02 7.45
N PHE A 203 9.27 -16.34 6.80
CA PHE A 203 9.06 -15.65 5.53
C PHE A 203 9.38 -16.56 4.32
N GLY A 204 9.24 -17.87 4.48
CA GLY A 204 9.59 -18.89 3.49
C GLY A 204 8.64 -18.95 2.30
N LYS A 205 9.12 -18.52 1.12
CA LYS A 205 8.71 -18.96 -0.22
C LYS A 205 7.19 -19.01 -0.47
N SER A 206 6.51 -17.87 -0.40
CA SER A 206 5.25 -17.70 -1.12
C SER A 206 5.34 -16.50 -2.07
N HIS A 207 5.30 -16.83 -3.37
CA HIS A 207 4.96 -15.95 -4.50
C HIS A 207 6.00 -14.99 -5.14
N MET A 208 7.29 -14.99 -4.80
CA MET A 208 8.29 -14.17 -5.53
C MET A 208 9.31 -14.95 -6.39
N ASP A 209 9.49 -16.26 -6.16
CA ASP A 209 10.48 -17.08 -6.89
C ASP A 209 9.88 -17.94 -8.02
N SER A 210 9.06 -17.32 -8.87
CA SER A 210 8.76 -17.90 -10.19
C SER A 210 9.12 -16.93 -11.31
N HIS A 211 10.38 -16.47 -11.28
CA HIS A 211 11.07 -16.14 -12.51
C HIS A 211 11.52 -17.47 -13.13
N PRO A 212 11.05 -17.85 -14.34
CA PRO A 212 11.72 -18.91 -15.07
C PRO A 212 13.11 -18.40 -15.41
N ASP A 213 14.11 -19.02 -14.78
CA ASP A 213 15.52 -18.83 -15.04
C ASP A 213 15.78 -18.95 -16.56
N ALA A 214 16.31 -17.87 -17.12
CA ALA A 214 16.80 -17.80 -18.48
C ALA A 214 18.11 -18.60 -18.55
N GLY A 215 18.00 -19.92 -18.67
CA GLY A 215 19.15 -20.78 -18.46
C GLY A 215 19.09 -22.16 -19.08
N ASP A 216 18.43 -22.37 -20.23
CA ASP A 216 18.87 -23.44 -21.16
C ASP A 216 18.25 -23.27 -22.55
N HIS A 217 19.07 -22.94 -23.55
CA HIS A 217 18.72 -23.07 -24.97
C HIS A 217 19.58 -24.19 -25.56
N GLY A 218 19.37 -25.40 -25.04
CA GLY A 218 19.90 -26.64 -25.59
C GLY A 218 18.80 -27.45 -26.24
N GLY A 219 18.77 -27.46 -27.58
CA GLY A 219 18.08 -28.51 -28.35
C GLY A 219 16.82 -28.05 -29.09
N ARG A 220 17.01 -27.65 -30.36
CA ARG A 220 15.99 -27.86 -31.40
C ARG A 220 15.89 -29.36 -31.69
N PRO A 221 14.67 -29.91 -31.72
CA PRO A 221 14.33 -30.92 -32.69
C PRO A 221 13.35 -30.33 -33.71
N ASP A 222 13.71 -30.46 -34.98
CA ASP A 222 12.84 -30.21 -36.12
C ASP A 222 11.53 -31.00 -36.01
N MET A 223 10.39 -30.30 -35.93
CA MET A 223 9.10 -30.88 -36.29
C MET A 223 8.62 -30.25 -37.59
N ALA A 224 8.93 -30.97 -38.66
CA ALA A 224 8.12 -31.00 -39.88
C ALA A 224 6.70 -31.44 -39.53
N GLY A 225 5.70 -30.76 -40.11
CA GLY A 225 4.31 -31.20 -40.04
C GLY A 225 3.33 -30.05 -39.97
N LYS A 226 3.15 -29.36 -41.09
CA LYS A 226 1.97 -28.52 -41.37
C LYS A 226 0.76 -29.46 -41.55
N PRO A 227 -0.38 -29.22 -40.88
CA PRO A 227 -1.67 -29.59 -41.42
C PRO A 227 -2.39 -28.30 -41.84
N ASP A 228 -2.66 -28.19 -43.14
CA ASP A 228 -3.53 -27.18 -43.71
C ASP A 228 -4.96 -27.34 -43.13
N PHE A 229 -5.36 -26.45 -42.23
CA PHE A 229 -6.76 -26.36 -41.82
C PHE A 229 -7.53 -25.54 -42.84
N ALA A 230 -8.08 -26.27 -43.82
CA ALA A 230 -9.21 -25.85 -44.63
C ALA A 230 -10.44 -25.61 -43.73
N GLY A 231 -11.19 -24.55 -44.04
CA GLY A 231 -12.54 -24.32 -43.52
C GLY A 231 -12.71 -23.05 -42.69
N LYS A 232 -12.75 -21.89 -43.36
CA LYS A 232 -13.46 -20.71 -42.82
C LYS A 232 -14.96 -20.99 -42.91
N PRO A 233 -15.74 -20.92 -41.82
CA PRO A 233 -17.16 -20.66 -41.91
C PRO A 233 -17.36 -19.16 -42.11
N ASP A 234 -17.97 -18.79 -43.23
CA ASP A 234 -18.48 -17.44 -43.46
C ASP A 234 -19.51 -17.10 -42.38
N PHE A 235 -19.22 -16.08 -41.55
CA PHE A 235 -20.22 -15.50 -40.67
C PHE A 235 -21.23 -14.72 -41.50
N ALA A 236 -22.31 -15.40 -41.85
CA ALA A 236 -23.52 -14.80 -42.39
C ALA A 236 -24.10 -13.76 -41.40
N GLY A 237 -24.33 -12.56 -41.93
CA GLY A 237 -25.37 -11.62 -41.49
C GLY A 237 -25.33 -11.13 -40.04
N ARG A 238 -24.67 -10.00 -39.78
CA ARG A 238 -25.03 -9.14 -38.64
C ARG A 238 -26.47 -8.64 -38.87
N PRO A 239 -27.44 -8.91 -37.97
CA PRO A 239 -28.73 -8.22 -38.01
C PRO A 239 -28.51 -6.74 -37.70
N ASN A 240 -29.15 -5.85 -38.47
CA ASN A 240 -29.18 -4.42 -38.18
C ASN A 240 -29.79 -4.19 -36.79
N LEU A 241 -29.06 -3.47 -35.93
CA LEU A 241 -29.60 -2.97 -34.67
C LEU A 241 -30.73 -1.98 -34.99
N PRO A 242 -31.92 -2.12 -34.39
CA PRO A 242 -32.94 -1.07 -34.48
C PRO A 242 -32.44 0.21 -33.83
N GLU A 243 -32.75 1.35 -34.45
CA GLU A 243 -32.38 2.68 -33.97
C GLU A 243 -32.86 2.90 -32.53
N ARG A 244 -31.96 3.44 -31.72
CA ARG A 244 -32.22 3.84 -30.33
C ARG A 244 -33.36 4.87 -30.32
N PRO A 245 -34.46 4.66 -29.58
CA PRO A 245 -35.50 5.67 -29.45
C PRO A 245 -34.93 6.98 -28.92
N GLN A 246 -35.30 8.10 -29.56
CA GLN A 246 -34.91 9.42 -29.10
C GLN A 246 -35.49 9.67 -27.70
N ILE A 247 -34.63 10.08 -26.78
CA ILE A 247 -35.01 10.53 -25.44
C ILE A 247 -35.82 11.82 -25.62
N PRO A 248 -37.09 11.87 -25.17
CA PRO A 248 -37.85 13.12 -25.19
C PRO A 248 -37.16 14.18 -24.33
N ASP A 249 -37.05 15.40 -24.87
CA ASP A 249 -36.46 16.55 -24.19
C ASP A 249 -37.11 16.79 -22.83
N HIS A 250 -36.25 17.04 -21.84
CA HIS A 250 -36.65 17.35 -20.47
C HIS A 250 -37.41 18.69 -20.45
N PRO A 251 -38.63 18.78 -19.89
CA PRO A 251 -39.30 20.06 -19.76
C PRO A 251 -38.51 20.97 -18.81
N SER A 252 -38.01 22.08 -19.36
CA SER A 252 -37.49 23.20 -18.61
C SER A 252 -38.59 23.72 -17.67
N HIS A 253 -38.32 23.72 -16.37
CA HIS A 253 -39.22 24.30 -15.38
C HIS A 253 -39.32 25.81 -15.59
N ALA A 254 -40.36 26.22 -16.31
CA ALA A 254 -40.87 27.58 -16.28
C ALA A 254 -41.76 27.76 -15.04
N GLY A 255 -41.48 28.80 -14.25
CA GLY A 255 -42.46 29.46 -13.40
C GLY A 255 -42.43 29.13 -11.90
N ARG A 256 -41.67 29.92 -11.13
CA ARG A 256 -42.07 30.27 -9.77
C ARG A 256 -42.79 31.63 -9.84
N PRO A 257 -44.13 31.69 -9.68
CA PRO A 257 -44.85 32.96 -9.58
C PRO A 257 -44.62 33.57 -8.19
N GLY A 258 -44.59 34.91 -8.14
CA GLY A 258 -44.47 35.66 -6.90
C GLY A 258 -45.67 35.53 -5.96
N GLY A 259 -45.38 35.70 -4.68
CA GLY A 259 -46.26 35.84 -3.54
C GLY A 259 -45.42 36.21 -2.34
#